data_AF-M4EZ02-F1
#
_entry.id   AF-M4EZ02-F1
#
_cell.length_a   1.000
_cell.length_b   1.000
_cell.length_c   1.000
_cell.angle_alpha   90.00
_cell.angle_beta   90.00
_cell.angle_gamma   90.00
#
_symmetry.space_group_name_H-M   'P 1'
#
loop_
_entity.id
_entity.type
_entity.pdbx_description
1 polymer ?
#
loop_
_entity_poly.entity_id
_entity_poly.type
_entity_poly.pdbx_seq_one_letter_code
_entity_poly.pdbx_strand_id
1 'polypeptide(L)'
;MGIQTLIWQVTKKAFTGGIIGLTISDRFCSVVPVRGDSMFPTFNPQRDSYLDDYVLVDKFCLKDYKFARGDVVVFSSPTHYRERYIKRIVGMPGEWISSTEDVIRVPEGHCWVEGDNKASSLDSRTFGPIPLGLIGGRVTRVVWPPQRLSKIGG
;
A
#
# COMPACT_ATOMS: atom_id res chain seq x y z
N MET A 1 14.04 -16.43 45.96
CA MET A 1 12.83 -15.69 45.54
C MET A 1 13.07 -14.73 44.34
N GLY A 2 14.11 -14.90 43.51
CA GLY A 2 14.45 -13.91 42.46
C GLY A 2 14.22 -14.33 41.00
N ILE A 3 14.31 -15.62 40.66
CA ILE A 3 14.27 -16.07 39.26
C ILE A 3 12.84 -16.14 38.72
N GLN A 4 11.89 -16.66 39.51
CA GLN A 4 10.49 -16.76 39.09
C GLN A 4 9.83 -15.38 38.89
N THR A 5 10.14 -14.42 39.75
CA THR A 5 9.62 -13.05 39.66
C THR A 5 10.22 -12.31 38.46
N LEU A 6 11.52 -12.52 38.17
CA LEU A 6 12.18 -11.99 36.98
C LEU A 6 11.59 -12.56 35.68
N ILE A 7 11.43 -13.88 35.60
CA ILE A 7 10.82 -14.55 34.42
C ILE A 7 9.42 -14.01 34.20
N TRP A 8 8.60 -13.95 35.24
CA TRP A 8 7.23 -13.42 35.16
C TRP A 8 7.17 -11.97 34.65
N GLN A 9 8.09 -11.10 35.12
CA GLN A 9 8.17 -9.71 34.65
C GLN A 9 8.57 -9.61 33.18
N VAL A 10 9.55 -10.41 32.73
CA VAL A 10 9.97 -10.44 31.33
C VAL A 10 8.83 -10.93 30.44
N THR A 11 8.16 -12.03 30.81
CA THR A 11 7.02 -12.57 30.07
C THR A 11 5.89 -11.56 29.96
N LYS A 12 5.50 -10.90 31.06
CA LYS A 12 4.44 -9.88 31.05
C LYS A 12 4.77 -8.70 30.13
N LYS A 13 6.02 -8.23 30.15
CA LYS A 13 6.49 -7.15 29.27
C LYS A 13 6.50 -7.58 27.80
N ALA A 14 6.97 -8.79 27.50
CA ALA A 14 6.98 -9.33 26.14
C ALA A 14 5.55 -9.49 25.59
N PHE A 15 4.62 -10.04 26.38
CA PHE A 15 3.23 -10.19 25.98
C PHE A 15 2.55 -8.84 25.71
N THR A 16 2.71 -7.88 26.63
CA THR A 16 2.16 -6.53 26.48
C THR A 16 2.75 -5.82 25.26
N GLY A 17 4.08 -5.91 25.07
CA GLY A 17 4.76 -5.37 23.89
C GLY A 17 4.28 -6.02 22.59
N GLY A 18 4.02 -7.33 22.60
CA GLY A 18 3.46 -8.05 21.46
C GLY A 18 2.07 -7.55 21.07
N ILE A 19 1.16 -7.37 22.04
CA ILE A 19 -0.19 -6.82 21.78
C ILE A 19 -0.10 -5.38 21.23
N ILE A 20 0.76 -4.55 21.82
CA ILE A 20 0.97 -3.17 21.36
C ILE A 20 1.50 -3.18 19.92
N GLY A 21 2.53 -3.99 19.64
CA GLY A 21 3.12 -4.11 18.30
C GLY A 21 2.11 -4.61 17.27
N LEU A 22 1.29 -5.61 17.63
CA LEU A 22 0.21 -6.11 16.77
C LEU A 22 -0.83 -5.01 16.50
N THR A 23 -1.24 -4.28 17.53
CA THR A 23 -2.22 -3.18 17.40
C THR A 23 -1.68 -2.06 16.52
N ILE A 24 -0.40 -1.71 16.66
CA ILE A 24 0.25 -0.70 15.83
C ILE A 24 0.31 -1.16 14.36
N SER A 25 0.74 -2.40 14.14
CA SER A 25 0.84 -3.00 12.81
C SER A 25 -0.53 -3.11 12.12
N ASP A 26 -1.56 -3.47 12.88
CA ASP A 26 -2.93 -3.60 12.38
C ASP A 26 -3.54 -2.23 12.04
N ARG A 27 -3.41 -1.25 12.94
CA ARG A 27 -4.17 0.01 12.88
C ARG A 27 -3.47 1.20 12.24
N PHE A 28 -2.14 1.29 12.31
CA PHE A 28 -1.43 2.54 11.99
C PHE A 28 -0.50 2.39 10.80
N CYS A 29 0.37 1.38 10.79
CA CYS A 29 1.33 1.24 9.69
C CYS A 29 1.78 -0.20 9.49
N SER A 30 2.21 -0.52 8.27
CA SER A 30 2.82 -1.82 7.96
C SER A 30 3.93 -1.66 6.92
N VAL A 31 4.94 -2.52 6.97
CA VAL A 31 5.99 -2.57 5.96
C VAL A 31 5.67 -3.69 4.97
N VAL A 32 5.66 -3.38 3.68
CA VAL A 32 5.27 -4.31 2.61
C VAL A 32 6.35 -4.34 1.52
N PRO A 33 6.80 -5.52 1.05
CA PRO A 33 7.68 -5.61 -0.11
C PRO A 33 6.92 -5.31 -1.41
N VAL A 34 7.54 -4.57 -2.31
CA VAL A 34 7.03 -4.28 -3.65
C VAL A 34 7.69 -5.24 -4.62
N ARG A 35 6.88 -6.09 -5.26
CA ARG A 35 7.34 -7.07 -6.24
C ARG A 35 6.71 -6.81 -7.60
N GLY A 36 7.50 -7.03 -8.64
CA GLY A 36 7.08 -6.88 -10.04
C GLY A 36 7.31 -5.48 -10.62
N ASP A 37 7.07 -5.37 -11.93
CA ASP A 37 7.48 -4.21 -12.73
C ASP A 37 6.39 -3.15 -12.91
N SER A 38 5.19 -3.39 -12.38
CA SER A 38 4.02 -2.56 -12.70
C SER A 38 4.10 -1.11 -12.19
N MET A 39 4.96 -0.87 -11.19
CA MET A 39 5.23 0.46 -10.64
C MET A 39 6.63 0.99 -11.00
N PHE A 40 7.28 0.39 -11.99
CA PHE A 40 8.52 0.92 -12.56
C PHE A 40 8.23 2.26 -13.27
N PRO A 41 9.07 3.30 -13.13
CA PRO A 41 10.37 3.34 -12.44
C PRO A 41 10.31 3.77 -10.96
N THR A 42 9.13 4.07 -10.41
CA THR A 42 8.97 4.56 -9.03
C THR A 42 9.48 3.55 -8.00
N PHE A 43 9.16 2.27 -8.19
CA PHE A 43 9.68 1.16 -7.39
C PHE A 43 10.51 0.22 -8.26
N ASN A 44 11.52 -0.39 -7.64
CA ASN A 44 12.46 -1.33 -8.27
C ASN A 44 13.04 -0.82 -9.62
N PRO A 45 13.67 0.37 -9.69
CA PRO A 45 14.19 0.95 -10.92
C PRO A 45 15.42 0.20 -11.48
N GLN A 46 16.11 -0.60 -10.68
CA GLN A 46 17.20 -1.46 -11.14
C GLN A 46 16.69 -2.88 -11.33
N ARG A 47 16.44 -3.26 -12.59
CA ARG A 47 15.95 -4.60 -12.97
C ARG A 47 16.92 -5.73 -12.57
N ASP A 48 18.21 -5.44 -12.44
CA ASP A 48 19.26 -6.42 -12.11
C ASP A 48 19.57 -6.48 -10.60
N SER A 49 18.85 -5.72 -9.77
CA SER A 49 19.04 -5.77 -8.32
C SER A 49 18.23 -6.91 -7.72
N TYR A 50 18.88 -7.81 -6.98
CA TYR A 50 18.22 -8.87 -6.20
C TYR A 50 17.44 -8.33 -4.97
N LEU A 51 17.34 -7.00 -4.82
CA LEU A 51 16.74 -6.35 -3.65
C LEU A 51 15.41 -5.71 -4.01
N ASP A 52 14.33 -6.29 -3.48
CA ASP A 52 12.99 -5.69 -3.51
C ASP A 52 12.94 -4.42 -2.64
N ASP A 53 12.20 -3.41 -3.11
CA ASP A 53 11.81 -2.29 -2.25
C ASP A 53 10.87 -2.74 -1.15
N TYR A 54 11.10 -2.25 0.07
CA TYR A 54 10.11 -2.30 1.13
C TYR A 54 9.56 -0.92 1.36
N VAL A 55 8.24 -0.82 1.36
CA VAL A 55 7.52 0.43 1.54
C VAL A 55 6.79 0.48 2.86
N LEU A 56 6.74 1.67 3.44
CA LEU A 56 5.91 1.98 4.60
C LEU A 56 4.51 2.36 4.12
N VAL A 57 3.53 1.56 4.54
CA VAL A 57 2.12 1.79 4.30
C VAL A 57 1.51 2.43 5.54
N ASP A 58 0.99 3.64 5.39
CA ASP A 58 0.14 4.34 6.35
C ASP A 58 -1.30 3.85 6.23
N LYS A 59 -1.84 3.37 7.34
CA LYS A 59 -3.23 2.90 7.46
C LYS A 59 -4.14 3.93 8.15
N PHE A 60 -3.57 4.97 8.73
CA PHE A 60 -4.36 6.01 9.40
C PHE A 60 -5.26 6.77 8.42
N CYS A 61 -4.84 6.89 7.15
CA CYS A 61 -5.62 7.48 6.07
C CYS A 61 -6.96 6.76 5.82
N LEU A 62 -7.11 5.49 6.25
CA LEU A 62 -8.33 4.70 6.09
C LEU A 62 -9.48 5.19 6.98
N LYS A 63 -9.19 5.88 8.08
CA LYS A 63 -10.23 6.34 9.02
C LYS A 63 -11.21 7.31 8.36
N ASP A 64 -10.67 8.23 7.55
CA ASP A 64 -11.43 9.29 6.89
C ASP A 64 -11.42 9.13 5.35
N TYR A 65 -10.88 8.02 4.83
CA TYR A 65 -10.64 7.79 3.39
C TYR A 65 -9.98 8.99 2.70
N LYS A 66 -8.99 9.61 3.37
CA LYS A 66 -8.26 10.80 2.91
C LYS A 66 -7.22 10.43 1.85
N PHE A 67 -7.71 10.08 0.68
CA PHE A 67 -6.92 9.81 -0.51
C PHE A 67 -6.99 10.97 -1.48
N ALA A 68 -5.91 11.17 -2.23
CA ALA A 68 -5.82 12.16 -3.28
C ALA A 68 -5.24 11.56 -4.56
N ARG A 69 -5.43 12.27 -5.67
CA ARG A 69 -4.74 11.95 -6.93
C ARG A 69 -3.23 11.93 -6.70
N GLY A 70 -2.56 10.95 -7.30
CA GLY A 70 -1.12 10.76 -7.17
C GLY A 70 -0.69 9.89 -5.98
N ASP A 71 -1.58 9.64 -5.01
CA ASP A 71 -1.31 8.72 -3.91
C ASP A 71 -1.02 7.31 -4.45
N VAL A 72 0.01 6.67 -3.92
CA VAL A 72 0.27 5.25 -4.16
C VAL A 72 -0.43 4.45 -3.07
N VAL A 73 -1.23 3.47 -3.45
CA VAL A 73 -2.04 2.69 -2.52
C VAL A 73 -1.80 1.20 -2.68
N VAL A 74 -1.87 0.49 -1.56
CA VAL A 74 -1.93 -0.98 -1.53
C VAL A 74 -3.39 -1.37 -1.36
N PHE A 75 -3.91 -2.25 -2.21
CA PHE A 75 -5.30 -2.69 -2.15
C PHE A 75 -5.42 -4.18 -2.48
N SER A 76 -6.51 -4.80 -2.03
CA SER A 76 -6.85 -6.18 -2.40
C SER A 76 -7.40 -6.23 -3.82
N SER A 77 -6.93 -7.19 -4.61
CA SER A 77 -7.39 -7.36 -6.00
C SER A 77 -8.91 -7.61 -6.05
N PRO A 78 -9.65 -6.91 -6.93
CA PRO A 78 -11.10 -7.10 -7.06
C PRO A 78 -11.45 -8.47 -7.67
N THR A 79 -10.53 -9.10 -8.39
CA THR A 79 -10.73 -10.42 -9.01
C THR A 79 -10.23 -11.56 -8.12
N HIS A 80 -9.10 -11.35 -7.43
CA HIS A 80 -8.46 -12.36 -6.58
C HIS A 80 -8.15 -11.80 -5.19
N TYR A 81 -9.11 -11.89 -4.26
CA TYR A 81 -9.04 -11.26 -2.92
C TYR A 81 -7.81 -11.63 -2.06
N ARG A 82 -7.09 -12.73 -2.39
CA ARG A 82 -5.85 -13.14 -1.71
C ARG A 82 -4.63 -12.37 -2.19
N GLU A 83 -4.72 -11.73 -3.35
CA GLU A 83 -3.65 -10.95 -3.95
C GLU A 83 -3.77 -9.48 -3.57
N ARG A 84 -2.63 -8.85 -3.32
CA ARG A 84 -2.53 -7.41 -3.07
C ARG A 84 -1.79 -6.75 -4.20
N TYR A 85 -2.32 -5.64 -4.69
CA TYR A 85 -1.67 -4.82 -5.70
C TYR A 85 -1.27 -3.48 -5.12
N ILE A 86 -0.24 -2.90 -5.72
CA ILE A 86 0.23 -1.54 -5.47
C ILE A 86 0.09 -0.75 -6.77
N LYS A 87 -0.67 0.34 -6.72
CA LYS A 87 -0.96 1.21 -7.88
C LYS A 87 -1.04 2.66 -7.43
N ARG A 88 -0.98 3.57 -8.39
CA ARG A 88 -1.19 5.01 -8.18
C ARG A 88 -2.63 5.38 -8.47
N ILE A 89 -3.23 6.19 -7.60
CA ILE A 89 -4.53 6.80 -7.84
C ILE A 89 -4.39 7.84 -8.94
N VAL A 90 -5.08 7.61 -10.05
CA VAL A 90 -5.15 8.54 -11.19
C VAL A 90 -6.49 9.26 -11.22
N GLY A 91 -7.56 8.72 -10.63
CA GLY A 91 -8.86 9.37 -10.59
C GLY A 91 -9.61 9.16 -9.27
N MET A 92 -10.28 10.20 -8.80
CA MET A 92 -11.10 10.22 -7.58
C MET A 92 -12.60 10.14 -7.89
N PRO A 93 -13.46 9.84 -6.89
CA PRO A 93 -14.91 9.82 -7.07
C PRO A 93 -15.44 11.06 -7.81
N GLY A 94 -16.29 10.83 -8.80
CA GLY A 94 -16.94 11.88 -9.59
C GLY A 94 -16.11 12.45 -10.73
N GLU A 95 -14.81 12.17 -10.80
CA GLU A 95 -13.92 12.64 -11.87
C GLU A 95 -14.12 11.85 -13.18
N TRP A 96 -13.80 12.50 -14.29
CA TRP A 96 -13.79 11.88 -15.62
C TRP A 96 -12.36 11.50 -16.01
N ILE A 97 -12.17 10.24 -16.38
CA ILE A 97 -10.89 9.69 -16.83
C ILE A 97 -11.01 9.26 -18.29
N SER A 98 -10.07 9.71 -19.12
CA SER A 98 -9.93 9.22 -20.48
C SER A 98 -9.15 7.91 -20.46
N SER A 99 -9.85 6.81 -20.69
CA SER A 99 -9.24 5.54 -21.08
C SER A 99 -8.97 5.57 -22.60
N THR A 100 -8.23 4.58 -23.10
CA THR A 100 -7.81 4.50 -24.52
C THR A 100 -9.00 4.52 -25.49
N GLU A 101 -10.13 3.95 -25.09
CA GLU A 101 -11.30 3.76 -25.95
C GLU A 101 -12.53 4.55 -25.48
N ASP A 102 -12.58 4.95 -24.20
CA ASP A 102 -13.76 5.54 -23.58
C ASP A 102 -13.41 6.61 -22.53
N VAL A 103 -14.35 7.54 -22.32
CA VAL A 103 -14.31 8.50 -21.22
C VAL A 103 -15.23 7.98 -20.10
N ILE A 104 -14.62 7.56 -18.99
CA ILE A 104 -15.32 6.91 -17.88
C ILE A 104 -15.41 7.89 -16.72
N ARG A 105 -16.62 8.06 -16.16
CA ARG A 105 -16.79 8.75 -14.88
C ARG A 105 -16.55 7.77 -13.73
N VAL A 106 -15.67 8.13 -12.82
CA VAL A 106 -15.40 7.33 -11.61
C VAL A 106 -16.64 7.39 -10.70
N PRO A 107 -17.26 6.24 -10.36
CA PRO A 107 -18.42 6.22 -9.47
C PRO A 107 -18.10 6.75 -8.07
N GLU A 108 -19.13 7.20 -7.35
CA GLU A 108 -18.98 7.57 -5.95
C GLU A 108 -18.45 6.40 -5.11
N GLY A 109 -17.57 6.71 -4.16
CA GLY A 109 -16.91 5.71 -3.32
C GLY A 109 -15.88 4.81 -4.04
N HIS A 110 -15.56 5.08 -5.31
CA HIS A 110 -14.56 4.36 -6.09
C HIS A 110 -13.39 5.26 -6.48
N CYS A 111 -12.25 4.66 -6.82
CA CYS A 111 -11.13 5.36 -7.43
C CYS A 111 -10.62 4.61 -8.66
N TRP A 112 -9.98 5.36 -9.56
CA TRP A 112 -9.28 4.82 -10.71
C TRP A 112 -7.80 4.72 -10.40
N VAL A 113 -7.23 3.52 -10.55
CA VAL A 113 -5.82 3.25 -10.22
C VAL A 113 -5.06 2.72 -11.42
N GLU A 114 -3.84 3.20 -11.62
CA GLU A 114 -2.95 2.73 -12.69
C GLU A 114 -1.55 2.43 -12.15
N GLY A 115 -0.86 1.51 -12.81
CA GLY A 115 0.57 1.31 -12.58
C GLY A 115 1.40 2.35 -13.31
N ASP A 116 2.51 2.77 -12.73
CA ASP A 116 3.44 3.70 -13.38
C ASP A 116 4.04 3.10 -14.67
N ASN A 117 4.17 1.77 -14.73
CA ASN A 117 4.55 1.04 -15.93
C ASN A 117 3.33 0.50 -16.67
N LYS A 118 2.82 1.31 -17.60
CA LYS A 118 1.61 0.97 -18.38
C LYS A 118 1.69 -0.35 -19.14
N ALA A 119 2.89 -0.78 -19.55
CA ALA A 119 3.11 -1.98 -20.37
C ALA A 119 3.07 -3.29 -19.57
N SER A 120 3.25 -3.23 -18.24
CA SER A 120 3.33 -4.41 -17.36
C SER A 120 2.37 -4.30 -16.17
N SER A 121 1.29 -3.54 -16.34
CA SER A 121 0.34 -3.27 -15.25
C SER A 121 -1.04 -3.83 -15.56
N LEU A 122 -1.48 -4.77 -14.72
CA LEU A 122 -2.89 -5.08 -14.53
C LEU A 122 -3.49 -4.04 -13.57
N ASP A 123 -4.35 -3.17 -14.07
CA ASP A 123 -4.91 -2.03 -13.33
C ASP A 123 -6.34 -1.67 -13.77
N SER A 124 -6.83 -0.47 -13.41
CA SER A 124 -8.20 -0.07 -13.70
C SER A 124 -8.54 -0.04 -15.19
N ARG A 125 -7.55 0.04 -16.08
CA ARG A 125 -7.78 -0.11 -17.52
C ARG A 125 -8.29 -1.51 -17.90
N THR A 126 -8.05 -2.51 -17.05
CA THR A 126 -8.49 -3.90 -17.25
C THR A 126 -9.72 -4.26 -16.43
N PHE A 127 -9.75 -3.90 -15.14
CA PHE A 127 -10.85 -4.29 -14.23
C PHE A 127 -11.81 -3.15 -13.86
N GLY A 128 -11.58 -1.93 -14.36
CA GLY A 128 -12.39 -0.74 -14.03
C GLY A 128 -12.01 -0.04 -12.72
N PRO A 129 -12.82 0.92 -12.27
CA PRO A 129 -12.60 1.61 -11.00
C PRO A 129 -12.81 0.65 -9.82
N ILE A 130 -12.03 0.83 -8.74
CA ILE A 130 -12.10 -0.02 -7.54
C ILE A 130 -12.79 0.70 -6.38
N PRO A 131 -13.54 0.00 -5.52
CA PRO A 131 -14.06 0.59 -4.29
C PRO A 131 -12.92 1.07 -3.38
N LEU A 132 -13.07 2.25 -2.78
CA LEU A 132 -12.11 2.78 -1.79
C LEU A 132 -11.95 1.82 -0.59
N GLY A 133 -12.97 1.01 -0.29
CA GLY A 133 -12.94 0.00 0.76
C GLY A 133 -11.98 -1.18 0.51
N LEU A 134 -11.50 -1.37 -0.73
CA LEU A 134 -10.45 -2.38 -1.02
C LEU A 134 -9.05 -1.89 -0.66
N ILE A 135 -8.87 -0.58 -0.43
CA ILE A 135 -7.57 0.00 -0.09
C ILE A 135 -7.19 -0.39 1.33
N GLY A 136 -6.03 -1.01 1.46
CA GLY A 136 -5.41 -1.40 2.74
C GLY A 136 -4.44 -0.35 3.30
N GLY A 137 -4.19 0.74 2.58
CA GLY A 137 -3.43 1.90 3.06
C GLY A 137 -2.67 2.62 1.95
N ARG A 138 -2.09 3.78 2.31
CA ARG A 138 -1.27 4.61 1.41
C ARG A 138 0.22 4.38 1.64
N VAL A 139 0.96 4.22 0.57
CA VAL A 139 2.43 4.17 0.60
C VAL A 139 2.99 5.57 0.80
N THR A 140 3.83 5.74 1.83
CA THR A 140 4.39 7.05 2.19
C THR A 140 5.90 7.15 1.99
N ARG A 141 6.63 6.03 2.13
CA ARG A 141 8.10 5.99 2.04
C ARG A 141 8.59 4.65 1.54
N VAL A 142 9.72 4.64 0.84
CA VAL A 142 10.59 3.47 0.72
C VAL A 142 11.48 3.45 1.97
N VAL A 143 11.52 2.33 2.68
CA VAL A 143 12.29 2.15 3.92
C VAL A 143 13.44 1.16 3.79
N TRP A 144 13.46 0.36 2.72
CA TRP A 144 14.56 -0.54 2.39
C TRP A 144 14.59 -0.75 0.87
N PRO A 145 15.77 -0.93 0.23
CA PRO A 145 17.11 -0.86 0.81
C PRO A 145 17.50 0.55 1.29
N PRO A 146 18.47 0.70 2.22
CA PRO A 146 18.75 1.97 2.89
C PRO A 146 19.26 3.06 1.93
N GLN A 147 19.92 2.65 0.84
CA GLN A 147 20.36 3.54 -0.24
C GLN A 147 19.19 4.16 -1.02
N ARG A 148 17.97 3.65 -0.84
CA ARG A 148 16.76 4.07 -1.53
C ARG A 148 15.71 4.66 -0.61
N LEU A 149 16.08 5.00 0.63
CA LEU A 149 15.19 5.73 1.53
C LEU A 149 14.68 7.01 0.85
N SER A 150 13.38 7.05 0.60
CA SER A 150 12.75 8.13 -0.15
C SER A 150 11.30 8.29 0.28
N LYS A 151 10.80 9.53 0.21
CA LYS A 151 9.39 9.82 0.45
C LYS A 151 8.62 9.62 -0.86
N ILE A 152 7.50 8.89 -0.79
CA ILE A 152 6.60 8.66 -1.91
C ILE A 152 5.33 9.45 -1.62
N GLY A 153 5.02 10.41 -2.47
CA GLY A 153 3.88 11.31 -2.28
C GLY A 153 4.21 12.52 -1.40
N GLY A 154 3.77 13.68 -1.89
CA GLY A 154 4.02 15.00 -1.36
C GLY A 154 3.59 16.02 -2.38
#